data_AF-A0A4Q1TKM7-F1
#
_entry.id   AF-A0A4Q1TKM7-F1
#
_cell.length_a   1.000
_cell.length_b   1.000
_cell.length_c   1.000
_cell.angle_alpha   90.00
_cell.angle_beta   90.00
_cell.angle_gamma   90.00
#
_symmetry.space_group_name_H-M   'P 1'
#
loop_
_entity.id
_entity.type
_entity.pdbx_description
1 polymer ?
#
loop_
_entity_poly.entity_id
_entity_poly.type
_entity_poly.pdbx_seq_one_letter_code
_entity_poly.pdbx_strand_id
1 'polypeptide(L)'
;MKILVNGEEVELTPSEAAELAASAVVAAPTDYSVPKLTVVQRLTDEEAETVYPAMSAMPAKLRFVWDTASEIRSDSEFFGTLQAFLTGTIGPDRAAEVLQPE
;
A
#
# COMPACT_ATOMS: atom_id res chain seq x y z
N MET A 1 21.43 -27.49 -15.89
CA MET A 1 22.01 -26.21 -16.40
C MET A 1 23.17 -25.88 -15.49
N LYS A 2 24.33 -25.47 -16.01
CA LYS A 2 25.51 -25.18 -15.17
C LYS A 2 25.62 -23.68 -14.93
N ILE A 3 25.78 -23.27 -13.67
CA ILE A 3 26.07 -21.88 -13.33
C ILE A 3 27.33 -21.80 -12.49
N LEU A 4 28.03 -20.67 -12.61
CA LEU A 4 29.20 -20.35 -11.80
C LEU A 4 28.75 -19.57 -10.57
N VAL A 5 28.95 -20.15 -9.39
CA VAL A 5 28.73 -19.46 -8.11
C VAL A 5 30.06 -19.43 -7.37
N ASN A 6 30.58 -18.22 -7.10
CA ASN A 6 31.86 -17.99 -6.41
C ASN A 6 33.08 -18.73 -7.01
N GLY A 7 33.08 -18.99 -8.31
CA GLY A 7 34.19 -19.64 -9.02
C GLY A 7 34.16 -21.17 -9.04
N GLU A 8 33.11 -21.80 -8.48
CA GLU A 8 32.88 -23.23 -8.55
C GLU A 8 31.72 -23.54 -9.52
N GLU A 9 31.88 -24.58 -10.34
CA GLU A 9 30.86 -25.03 -11.30
C GLU A 9 29.83 -25.90 -10.56
N VAL A 10 28.64 -25.34 -10.33
CA VAL A 10 27.53 -26.05 -9.68
C VAL A 10 26.54 -26.52 -10.75
N GLU A 11 26.26 -27.83 -10.75
CA GLU A 11 25.20 -28.41 -11.57
C GLU A 11 23.85 -28.14 -10.91
N LEU A 12 23.07 -27.23 -11.47
CA LEU A 12 21.69 -27.02 -11.03
C LEU A 12 20.82 -28.15 -11.54
N THR A 13 20.18 -28.83 -10.60
CA THR A 13 19.06 -29.71 -10.90
C THR A 13 17.87 -28.88 -11.43
N PRO A 14 16.96 -29.48 -12.23
CA PRO A 14 15.80 -28.78 -12.74
C PRO A 14 14.91 -28.17 -11.65
N SER A 15 14.89 -28.76 -10.45
CA SER A 15 14.17 -28.25 -9.28
C SER A 15 14.80 -26.99 -8.69
N GLU A 16 16.12 -26.94 -8.56
CA GLU A 16 16.82 -25.76 -8.01
C GLU A 16 16.74 -24.56 -8.96
N ALA A 17 16.77 -24.82 -10.27
CA ALA A 17 16.54 -23.79 -11.28
C ALA A 17 15.10 -23.23 -11.21
N ALA A 18 14.12 -24.07 -10.89
CA ALA A 18 12.73 -23.66 -10.70
C ALA A 18 12.52 -22.87 -9.39
N GLU A 19 13.18 -23.25 -8.30
CA GLU A 19 13.13 -22.51 -7.02
C GLU A 19 13.79 -21.12 -7.13
N LEU A 20 14.94 -21.01 -7.82
CA LEU A 20 15.57 -19.73 -8.12
C LEU A 20 14.69 -18.85 -9.02
N ALA A 21 14.04 -19.44 -10.03
CA ALA A 21 13.10 -18.71 -10.89
C ALA A 21 11.84 -18.28 -10.13
N ALA A 22 11.32 -19.10 -9.22
CA ALA A 22 10.18 -18.76 -8.36
C ALA A 22 10.53 -17.66 -7.35
N SER A 23 11.75 -17.65 -6.81
CA SER A 23 12.25 -16.59 -5.93
C SER A 23 12.54 -15.27 -6.66
N ALA A 24 12.69 -15.30 -8.00
CA ALA A 24 12.98 -14.13 -8.82
C ALA A 24 11.75 -13.49 -9.47
N VAL A 25 10.53 -13.99 -9.18
CA VAL A 25 9.30 -13.28 -9.54
C VAL A 25 9.18 -12.07 -8.63
N VAL A 26 9.86 -10.98 -9.01
CA VAL A 26 9.56 -9.65 -8.50
C VAL A 26 8.13 -9.37 -8.94
N ALA A 27 7.17 -9.56 -8.04
CA ALA A 27 5.80 -9.12 -8.27
C ALA A 27 5.86 -7.65 -8.68
N ALA A 28 5.31 -7.32 -9.85
CA ALA A 28 5.28 -5.93 -10.31
C ALA A 28 4.64 -5.08 -9.21
N PRO A 29 5.18 -3.87 -8.91
CA PRO A 29 4.52 -2.96 -7.97
C PRO A 29 3.11 -2.75 -8.50
N THR A 30 2.14 -3.28 -7.76
CA THR A 30 0.74 -3.24 -8.17
C THR A 30 0.24 -1.90 -7.67
N ASP A 31 0.53 -0.84 -8.43
CA ASP A 31 -0.08 0.45 -8.16
C ASP A 31 -1.60 0.28 -8.28
N TYR A 32 -2.33 0.70 -7.25
CA TYR A 32 -3.77 0.56 -7.18
C TYR A 32 -4.41 1.89 -6.78
N SER A 33 -5.68 2.07 -7.17
CA SER A 33 -6.51 3.17 -6.69
C SER A 33 -7.61 2.63 -5.80
N VAL A 34 -7.98 3.42 -4.79
CA VAL A 34 -9.16 3.17 -3.95
C VAL A 34 -10.08 4.36 -4.07
N PRO A 35 -11.37 4.19 -4.41
CA PRO A 35 -12.32 5.29 -4.39
C PRO A 35 -12.38 5.92 -3.00
N LYS A 36 -12.40 7.25 -2.91
CA LYS A 36 -12.55 7.96 -1.62
C LYS A 36 -13.81 7.50 -0.89
N LEU A 37 -14.89 7.26 -1.63
CA LEU A 37 -16.14 6.75 -1.06
C LEU A 37 -15.94 5.39 -0.38
N THR A 38 -15.17 4.49 -0.99
CA THR A 38 -14.85 3.17 -0.41
C THR A 38 -14.06 3.30 0.88
N VAL A 39 -13.08 4.21 0.93
CA VAL A 39 -12.35 4.54 2.18
C VAL A 39 -13.30 5.01 3.27
N VAL A 40 -14.21 5.91 2.95
CA VAL A 40 -15.22 6.43 3.89
C VAL A 40 -16.17 5.33 4.37
N GLN A 41 -16.67 4.47 3.48
CA GLN A 41 -17.58 3.38 3.83
C GLN A 41 -16.93 2.28 4.67
N ARG A 42 -15.60 2.14 4.58
CA ARG A 42 -14.85 1.17 5.38
C ARG A 42 -14.62 1.65 6.80
N LEU A 43 -14.61 2.95 7.06
CA LEU A 43 -14.54 3.48 8.42
C LEU A 43 -15.81 3.11 9.19
N THR A 44 -15.66 2.75 10.46
CA THR A 44 -16.80 2.69 11.38
C THR A 44 -17.26 4.11 11.74
N ASP A 45 -18.48 4.25 12.25
CA ASP A 45 -18.99 5.56 12.69
C ASP A 45 -18.07 6.18 13.77
N GLU A 46 -17.57 5.39 14.71
CA GLU A 46 -16.64 5.85 15.77
C GLU A 46 -15.28 6.30 15.20
N GLU A 47 -14.76 5.56 14.21
CA GLU A 47 -13.54 5.93 13.50
C GLU A 47 -13.74 7.24 12.72
N ALA A 48 -14.89 7.40 12.05
CA ALA A 48 -15.23 8.59 11.29
C ALA A 48 -15.34 9.85 12.18
N GLU A 49 -15.96 9.72 13.36
CA GLU A 49 -16.04 10.80 14.37
C GLU A 49 -14.65 11.20 14.90
N THR A 50 -13.65 10.33 14.79
CA THR A 50 -12.27 10.65 15.17
C THR A 50 -11.47 11.20 13.98
N VAL A 51 -11.60 10.56 12.82
CA VAL A 51 -10.84 10.84 11.61
C VAL A 51 -11.18 12.21 11.01
N TYR A 52 -12.46 12.55 10.83
CA TYR A 52 -12.83 13.77 10.12
C TYR A 52 -12.47 15.08 10.86
N PRO A 53 -12.64 15.18 12.19
CA PRO A 53 -12.14 16.34 12.92
C PRO A 53 -10.62 16.49 12.80
N ALA A 54 -9.88 15.37 12.89
CA ALA A 54 -8.42 15.39 12.75
C ALA A 54 -7.97 15.74 11.32
N MET A 55 -8.69 15.29 10.29
CA MET A 55 -8.46 15.70 8.91
C MET A 55 -8.69 17.20 8.70
N SER A 56 -9.67 17.80 9.39
CA SER A 56 -9.95 19.23 9.32
C SER A 56 -8.80 20.09 9.86
N ALA A 57 -7.91 19.52 10.68
CA ALA A 57 -6.71 20.16 11.18
C ALA A 57 -5.49 20.02 10.25
N MET A 58 -5.59 19.24 9.15
CA MET A 58 -4.48 19.08 8.21
C MET A 58 -4.13 20.40 7.49
N PRO A 59 -2.87 20.52 6.99
CA PRO A 59 -2.48 21.60 6.10
C PRO A 59 -3.46 21.80 4.94
N ALA A 60 -3.70 23.06 4.56
CA ALA A 60 -4.73 23.44 3.58
C ALA A 60 -4.60 22.69 2.24
N LYS A 61 -3.37 22.45 1.77
CA LYS A 61 -3.11 21.67 0.55
C LYS A 61 -3.63 20.24 0.64
N LEU A 62 -3.40 19.56 1.76
CA LEU A 62 -3.82 18.17 1.96
C LEU A 62 -5.33 18.07 2.13
N ARG A 63 -5.95 19.02 2.84
CA ARG A 63 -7.42 19.11 2.92
C ARG A 63 -8.03 19.31 1.55
N PHE A 64 -7.49 20.23 0.75
CA PHE A 64 -7.96 20.44 -0.61
C PHE A 64 -7.84 19.18 -1.49
N VAL A 65 -6.73 18.45 -1.41
CA VAL A 65 -6.56 17.18 -2.12
C VAL A 65 -7.60 16.16 -1.66
N TRP A 66 -7.78 15.98 -0.35
CA TRP A 66 -8.81 15.09 0.18
C TRP A 66 -10.20 15.47 -0.33
N ASP A 67 -10.58 16.75 -0.24
CA ASP A 67 -11.92 17.23 -0.58
C ASP A 67 -12.24 17.08 -2.07
N THR A 68 -11.23 17.23 -2.94
CA THR A 68 -11.40 17.19 -4.40
C THR A 68 -11.15 15.82 -5.02
N ALA A 69 -10.44 14.92 -4.34
CA ALA A 69 -10.12 13.60 -4.87
C ALA A 69 -11.35 12.68 -4.91
N SER A 70 -11.63 12.12 -6.08
CA SER A 70 -12.56 10.99 -6.23
C SER A 70 -11.89 9.65 -5.90
N GLU A 71 -10.59 9.54 -6.12
CA GLU A 71 -9.79 8.33 -5.94
C GLU A 71 -8.46 8.65 -5.25
N ILE A 72 -7.94 7.67 -4.51
CA ILE A 72 -6.68 7.73 -3.80
C ILE A 72 -5.75 6.69 -4.41
N ARG A 73 -4.68 7.13 -5.05
CA ARG A 73 -3.72 6.24 -5.72
C ARG A 73 -2.55 5.88 -4.82
N SER A 74 -2.21 4.61 -4.72
CA SER A 74 -1.12 4.08 -3.89
C SER A 74 0.25 4.67 -4.24
N ASP A 75 0.44 5.10 -5.50
CA ASP A 75 1.68 5.71 -6.00
C ASP A 75 1.79 7.23 -5.73
N SER A 76 0.78 7.83 -5.09
CA SER A 76 0.76 9.27 -4.82
C SER A 76 1.39 9.63 -3.47
N GLU A 77 2.06 10.79 -3.40
CA GLU A 77 2.55 11.38 -2.14
C GLU A 77 1.42 11.57 -1.12
N PHE A 78 0.21 11.86 -1.61
CA PHE A 78 -0.98 11.99 -0.77
C PHE A 78 -1.34 10.68 -0.07
N PHE A 79 -1.23 9.54 -0.77
CA PHE A 79 -1.52 8.24 -0.16
C PHE A 79 -0.60 7.93 1.01
N GLY A 80 0.70 8.13 0.88
CA GLY A 80 1.64 7.94 1.99
C GLY A 80 1.32 8.84 3.19
N THR A 81 0.93 10.09 2.93
CA THR A 81 0.50 11.03 3.96
C THR A 81 -0.80 10.57 4.65
N LEU A 82 -1.79 10.13 3.87
CA LEU A 82 -3.07 9.64 4.37
C LEU A 82 -2.89 8.36 5.19
N GLN A 83 -2.05 7.43 4.71
CA GLN A 83 -1.74 6.18 5.42
C GLN A 83 -1.08 6.46 6.77
N ALA A 84 -0.09 7.36 6.82
CA ALA A 84 0.56 7.75 8.06
C ALA A 84 -0.43 8.40 9.04
N PHE A 85 -1.29 9.28 8.53
CA PHE A 85 -2.34 9.92 9.32
C PHE A 85 -3.35 8.91 9.89
N LEU A 86 -3.89 8.01 9.06
CA LEU A 86 -4.82 6.98 9.51
C LEU A 86 -4.15 6.03 10.50
N THR A 87 -2.90 5.64 10.25
CA THR A 87 -2.11 4.82 11.19
C THR A 87 -2.02 5.46 12.57
N GLY A 88 -1.78 6.78 12.62
CA GLY A 88 -1.72 7.53 13.88
C GLY A 88 -3.08 7.75 14.56
N THR A 89 -4.18 7.64 13.83
CA THR A 89 -5.53 7.97 14.33
C THR A 89 -6.30 6.72 14.75
N ILE A 90 -6.24 5.65 13.94
CA ILE A 90 -7.04 4.42 14.12
C ILE A 90 -6.16 3.16 14.18
N GLY A 91 -4.84 3.30 14.14
CA GLY A 91 -3.89 2.20 14.21
C GLY A 91 -3.48 1.63 12.85
N PRO A 92 -2.32 0.94 12.78
CA PRO A 92 -1.72 0.49 11.52
C PRO A 92 -2.56 -0.58 10.81
N ASP A 93 -3.05 -1.58 11.54
CA ASP A 93 -3.84 -2.67 10.96
C ASP A 93 -5.11 -2.14 10.32
N ARG A 94 -5.79 -1.24 11.03
CA ARG A 94 -7.04 -0.66 10.56
C ARG A 94 -6.84 0.29 9.39
N ALA A 95 -5.78 1.10 9.43
CA ALA A 95 -5.40 1.95 8.30
C ALA A 95 -5.14 1.12 7.02
N ALA A 96 -4.49 -0.04 7.15
CA ALA A 96 -4.26 -0.95 6.03
C ALA A 96 -5.57 -1.54 5.47
N GLU A 97 -6.48 -1.98 6.34
CA GLU A 97 -7.81 -2.49 5.93
C GLU A 97 -8.65 -1.42 5.20
N VAL A 98 -8.63 -0.18 5.69
CA VAL A 98 -9.38 0.92 5.09
C VAL A 98 -8.83 1.28 3.70
N LEU A 99 -7.50 1.21 3.53
CA LEU A 99 -6.78 1.56 2.30
C LEU A 99 -6.47 0.35 1.39
N GLN A 100 -7.03 -0.82 1.64
CA GLN A 100 -6.78 -2.00 0.82
C GLN A 100 -7.30 -1.82 -0.62
N PRO A 101 -6.65 -2.42 -1.63
CA PRO A 101 -7.20 -2.50 -2.98
C PRO A 101 -8.57 -3.20 -3.01
N GLU A 102 -9.35 -3.00 -4.07
CA GLU A 102 -10.58 -3.77 -4.32
C GLU A 102 -10.29 -5.18 -4.84
#